data_AF-A0A428PZ22-F1
#
_entry.id   AF-A0A428PZ22-F1
#
_cell.length_a   1.000
_cell.length_b   1.000
_cell.length_c   1.000
_cell.angle_alpha   90.00
_cell.angle_beta   90.00
_cell.angle_gamma   90.00
#
_symmetry.space_group_name_H-M   'P 1'
#
loop_
_entity.id
_entity.type
_entity.pdbx_description
1 polymer ?
#
loop_
_entity_poly.entity_id
_entity_poly.type
_entity_poly.pdbx_seq_one_letter_code
_entity_poly.pdbx_strand_id
1 'polypeptide(L)'
;MAINPVTWHTSRVVKIDQETDSKSNGTHHVTEHALDIHCSGSLVEPNGRKRQGYDLWLVDVDVTSRQGIENGSQELDKSDGLSDLLRAAQPLGITGSATSQSYRVLLAVPTTAGFFLRSNCFQERFVGCKDFGILIDRSAFGKPAQPVAETSLGQLLDGSVLVFLRSKQQASLCYEATLIEEVDARINFQWLLKDQPHQKTLALVDGHLNLESYLGLYNSAKALGVKVVLLDRKDHWITDPSFRHLYDDYIAIDMTPDEEFHVRIAEAVRHMDMLMAFVA
;
A
#
# COMPACT_ATOMS: atom_id res chain seq x y z
N MET A 1 -24.46 -22.08 -3.63
CA MET A 1 -25.48 -21.18 -4.23
C MET A 1 -24.76 -20.50 -5.39
N ALA A 2 -25.30 -20.46 -6.61
CA ALA A 2 -24.58 -19.86 -7.74
C ALA A 2 -24.60 -18.34 -7.57
N ILE A 3 -23.48 -17.73 -7.19
CA ILE A 3 -23.32 -16.28 -7.25
C ILE A 3 -23.23 -15.93 -8.74
N ASN A 4 -24.17 -15.13 -9.23
CA ASN A 4 -24.12 -14.66 -10.59
C ASN A 4 -22.91 -13.72 -10.74
N PRO A 5 -22.02 -13.95 -11.72
CA PRO A 5 -20.90 -13.05 -11.96
C PRO A 5 -21.43 -11.66 -12.35
N VAL A 6 -20.80 -10.63 -11.81
CA VAL A 6 -21.07 -9.23 -12.17
C VAL A 6 -20.08 -8.82 -13.26
N THR A 7 -20.57 -8.18 -14.31
CA THR A 7 -19.75 -7.69 -15.42
C THR A 7 -19.72 -6.16 -15.41
N TRP A 8 -18.53 -5.59 -15.59
CA TRP A 8 -18.31 -4.15 -15.70
C TRP A 8 -17.51 -3.83 -16.95
N HIS A 9 -17.77 -2.68 -17.55
CA HIS A 9 -17.01 -2.17 -18.68
C HIS A 9 -16.63 -0.70 -18.43
N THR A 10 -15.36 -0.37 -18.67
CA THR A 10 -14.85 1.00 -18.57
C THR A 10 -13.75 1.23 -19.62
N SER A 11 -13.62 2.45 -20.12
CA SER A 11 -12.54 2.84 -21.05
C SER A 11 -11.73 3.96 -20.41
N ARG A 12 -10.40 3.91 -20.56
CA ARG A 12 -9.49 4.87 -19.92
C ARG A 12 -8.32 5.22 -20.83
N VAL A 13 -8.06 6.52 -20.98
CA VAL A 13 -6.83 7.00 -21.62
C VAL A 13 -5.70 7.00 -20.60
N VAL A 14 -4.61 6.32 -20.93
CA VAL A 14 -3.41 6.24 -20.09
C VAL A 14 -2.22 6.75 -20.89
N LYS A 15 -1.43 7.62 -20.26
CA LYS A 15 -0.12 8.01 -20.81
C LYS A 15 0.87 6.92 -20.43
N ILE A 16 1.48 6.29 -21.43
CA ILE A 16 2.55 5.31 -21.21
C ILE A 16 3.82 5.97 -21.71
N ASP A 17 4.72 6.27 -20.80
CA ASP A 17 6.06 6.71 -21.16
C ASP A 17 6.80 5.50 -21.72
N GLN A 18 6.98 5.47 -23.05
CA GLN A 18 7.88 4.52 -23.68
C GLN A 18 9.28 5.10 -23.65
N GLU A 19 10.17 4.49 -22.87
CA GLU A 19 11.59 4.75 -22.96
C GLU A 19 12.12 4.05 -24.21
N THR A 20 12.10 4.75 -25.35
CA THR A 20 12.75 4.25 -26.56
C THR A 20 14.25 4.38 -26.39
N ASP A 21 14.93 3.23 -26.43
CA ASP A 21 16.37 3.05 -26.30
C ASP A 21 17.15 3.57 -27.53
N SER A 22 16.76 4.73 -28.07
CA SER A 22 17.42 5.42 -29.17
C SER A 22 18.46 6.37 -28.59
N LYS A 23 19.74 6.06 -28.81
CA LYS A 23 20.94 6.86 -28.48
C LYS A 23 21.01 8.24 -29.19
N SER A 24 19.90 8.87 -29.53
CA SER A 24 19.86 10.16 -30.22
C SER A 24 18.91 11.13 -29.52
N ASN A 25 19.49 12.19 -28.94
CA ASN A 25 18.85 13.45 -28.57
C ASN A 25 17.46 13.36 -27.87
N GLY A 26 17.48 13.04 -26.57
CA GLY A 26 16.77 13.74 -25.49
C GLY A 26 15.30 14.18 -25.65
N THR A 27 14.54 13.63 -26.59
CA THR A 27 13.13 13.99 -26.80
C THR A 27 12.27 12.81 -26.37
N HIS A 28 11.73 12.85 -25.16
CA HIS A 28 10.79 11.84 -24.67
C HIS A 28 9.49 11.95 -25.48
N HIS A 29 9.26 10.99 -26.38
CA HIS A 29 7.99 10.87 -27.08
C HIS A 29 6.99 10.16 -26.17
N VAL A 30 6.20 10.95 -25.43
CA VAL A 30 5.05 10.44 -24.69
C VAL A 30 3.97 10.05 -25.69
N THR A 31 3.67 8.76 -25.78
CA THR A 31 2.58 8.25 -26.62
C THR A 31 1.36 7.99 -25.73
N GLU A 32 0.24 8.61 -26.06
CA GLU A 32 -1.02 8.38 -25.35
C GLU A 32 -1.74 7.16 -25.95
N HIS A 33 -2.11 6.22 -25.09
CA HIS A 33 -2.86 5.03 -25.48
C HIS A 33 -4.24 5.06 -24.82
N ALA A 34 -5.29 4.81 -25.61
CA ALA A 34 -6.60 4.52 -25.06
C ALA A 34 -6.65 3.02 -24.71
N LEU A 35 -7.01 2.68 -23.47
CA LEU A 35 -7.20 1.32 -23.02
C LEU A 35 -8.69 1.08 -22.81
N ASP A 36 -9.23 0.01 -23.37
CA ASP A 36 -10.50 -0.51 -22.88
C ASP A 36 -10.24 -1.59 -21.85
N ILE A 37 -11.07 -1.58 -20.83
CA ILE A 37 -10.97 -2.47 -19.70
C ILE A 37 -12.31 -3.17 -19.58
N HIS A 38 -12.29 -4.48 -19.80
CA HIS A 38 -13.42 -5.35 -19.60
C HIS A 38 -13.19 -6.18 -18.35
N CYS A 39 -14.13 -6.12 -17.40
CA CYS A 39 -14.00 -6.81 -16.14
C CYS A 39 -15.20 -7.71 -15.88
N SER A 40 -14.93 -8.88 -15.31
CA SER A 40 -15.98 -9.72 -14.71
C SER A 40 -15.50 -10.21 -13.37
N GLY A 41 -16.37 -10.23 -12.37
CA GLY A 41 -15.98 -10.65 -11.04
C GLY A 41 -17.10 -11.32 -10.27
N SER A 42 -16.70 -11.96 -9.19
CA SER A 42 -17.60 -12.64 -8.28
C SER A 42 -17.05 -12.60 -6.87
N LEU A 43 -17.96 -12.51 -5.91
CA LEU A 43 -17.65 -12.71 -4.51
C LEU A 43 -17.16 -14.16 -4.29
N VAL A 44 -16.05 -14.30 -3.59
CA VAL A 44 -15.48 -15.61 -3.22
C VAL A 44 -16.23 -16.10 -1.99
N GLU A 45 -16.88 -17.26 -2.09
CA GLU A 45 -17.54 -17.87 -0.92
C GLU A 45 -16.51 -18.25 0.16
N PRO A 46 -16.82 -18.06 1.45
CA PRO A 46 -15.95 -18.51 2.52
C PRO A 46 -15.90 -20.05 2.58
N ASN A 47 -14.69 -20.60 2.76
CA ASN A 47 -14.47 -22.06 2.96
C ASN A 47 -14.89 -22.50 4.38
N GLY A 48 -16.16 -22.32 4.74
CA GLY A 48 -16.74 -22.75 6.02
C GLY A 48 -16.37 -21.91 7.24
N ARG A 49 -15.48 -20.92 7.10
CA ARG A 49 -15.16 -19.93 8.15
C ARG A 49 -15.68 -18.56 7.75
N LYS A 50 -16.52 -17.95 8.59
CA LYS A 50 -17.02 -16.60 8.37
C LYS A 50 -15.85 -15.60 8.47
N ARG A 51 -15.56 -14.89 7.38
CA ARG A 51 -14.63 -13.76 7.37
C ARG A 51 -15.15 -12.66 8.29
N GLN A 52 -14.26 -12.04 9.06
CA GLN A 52 -14.62 -10.95 9.96
C GLN A 52 -14.15 -9.63 9.38
N GLY A 53 -15.10 -8.77 8.97
CA GLY A 53 -14.83 -7.40 8.58
C GLY A 53 -14.36 -7.19 7.14
N TYR A 54 -14.31 -8.24 6.31
CA TYR A 54 -14.02 -8.13 4.88
C TYR A 54 -14.67 -9.24 4.06
N ASP A 55 -14.80 -8.95 2.76
CA ASP A 55 -15.17 -9.86 1.69
C ASP A 55 -14.01 -9.98 0.71
N LEU A 56 -13.93 -11.13 0.02
CA LEU A 56 -12.96 -11.37 -1.04
C LEU A 56 -13.66 -11.37 -2.38
N TRP A 57 -13.14 -10.59 -3.32
CA TRP A 57 -13.62 -10.52 -4.70
C TRP A 57 -12.56 -11.03 -5.64
N LEU A 58 -12.96 -11.93 -6.53
CA LEU A 58 -12.12 -12.39 -7.61
C LEU A 58 -12.59 -11.75 -8.91
N VAL A 59 -11.72 -10.99 -9.57
CA VAL A 59 -12.03 -10.20 -10.76
C VAL A 59 -11.07 -10.59 -11.88
N ASP A 60 -11.64 -11.00 -13.01
CA ASP A 60 -10.95 -11.07 -14.29
C ASP A 60 -10.91 -9.69 -14.92
N VAL A 61 -9.73 -9.25 -15.34
CA VAL A 61 -9.50 -7.94 -15.96
C VAL A 61 -8.83 -8.16 -17.31
N ASP A 62 -9.53 -7.84 -18.38
CA ASP A 62 -9.01 -7.86 -19.74
C ASP A 62 -8.76 -6.42 -20.19
N VAL A 63 -7.52 -6.13 -20.58
CA VAL A 63 -7.07 -4.81 -21.04
C VAL A 63 -6.71 -4.89 -22.51
N THR A 64 -7.37 -4.08 -23.33
CA THR A 64 -7.10 -3.98 -24.76
C THR A 64 -6.67 -2.56 -25.12
N SER A 65 -5.50 -2.43 -25.76
CA SER A 65 -5.01 -1.15 -26.27
C SER A 65 -5.66 -0.80 -27.61
N ARG A 66 -6.21 0.41 -27.72
CA ARG A 66 -6.68 1.01 -28.98
C ARG A 66 -5.69 2.08 -29.45
N GLN A 67 -5.36 2.05 -30.74
CA GLN A 67 -4.63 3.15 -31.39
C GLN A 67 -5.62 4.23 -31.83
N GLY A 68 -5.40 5.47 -31.38
CA GLY A 68 -6.17 6.65 -31.75
C GLY A 68 -7.11 7.13 -30.64
N ILE A 69 -6.94 8.39 -30.22
CA ILE A 69 -7.95 9.09 -29.42
C ILE A 69 -9.00 9.58 -30.41
N GLU A 70 -10.14 8.89 -30.50
CA GLU A 70 -11.30 9.52 -31.12
C GLU A 70 -11.68 10.73 -30.26
N ASN A 71 -11.83 11.91 -30.89
CA ASN A 71 -12.13 13.21 -30.25
C ASN A 71 -13.49 13.28 -29.52
N GLY A 72 -14.05 12.14 -29.11
CA GLY A 72 -15.20 12.07 -28.21
C GLY A 72 -14.76 12.37 -26.78
N SER A 73 -15.51 13.23 -26.10
CA SER A 73 -15.41 13.50 -24.68
C SER A 73 -15.60 12.22 -23.86
N GLN A 74 -14.54 11.41 -23.71
CA GLN A 74 -14.54 10.28 -22.80
C GLN A 74 -14.42 10.82 -21.38
N GLU A 75 -15.41 10.53 -20.54
CA GLU A 75 -15.33 10.69 -19.10
C GLU A 75 -14.12 9.89 -18.60
N LEU A 76 -13.05 10.58 -18.22
CA LEU A 76 -11.93 9.92 -17.55
C LEU A 76 -12.44 9.35 -16.22
N ASP A 77 -12.45 8.03 -16.11
CA ASP A 77 -12.63 7.36 -14.82
C ASP A 77 -11.52 7.82 -13.87
N LYS A 78 -11.91 8.54 -12.80
CA LYS A 78 -11.03 9.13 -11.79
C LYS A 78 -10.69 8.14 -10.67
N SER A 79 -10.99 6.86 -10.83
CA SER A 79 -10.63 5.84 -9.84
C SER A 79 -9.11 5.78 -9.61
N ASP A 80 -8.70 5.99 -8.37
CA ASP A 80 -7.31 5.82 -7.92
C ASP A 80 -6.92 4.33 -7.93
N GLY A 81 -7.86 3.45 -7.59
CA GLY A 81 -7.72 1.99 -7.60
C GLY A 81 -7.41 1.45 -8.98
N LEU A 82 -8.11 1.95 -10.00
CA LEU A 82 -7.82 1.61 -11.38
C LEU A 82 -6.43 2.13 -11.81
N SER A 83 -6.02 3.31 -11.33
CA SER A 83 -4.69 3.86 -11.62
C SER A 83 -3.58 2.99 -11.03
N ASP A 84 -3.75 2.58 -9.78
CA ASP A 84 -2.80 1.71 -9.09
C ASP A 84 -2.72 0.34 -9.73
N LEU A 85 -3.86 -0.23 -10.14
CA LEU A 85 -3.91 -1.51 -10.85
C LEU A 85 -3.14 -1.44 -12.17
N LEU A 86 -3.38 -0.41 -12.99
CA LEU A 86 -2.71 -0.24 -14.28
C LEU A 86 -1.22 0.03 -14.10
N ARG A 87 -0.82 0.83 -13.10
CA ARG A 87 0.59 1.04 -12.74
C ARG A 87 1.26 -0.27 -12.32
N ALA A 88 0.61 -1.06 -11.47
CA ALA A 88 1.10 -2.37 -11.04
C ALA A 88 1.17 -3.38 -12.19
N ALA A 89 0.35 -3.23 -13.22
CA ALA A 89 0.35 -4.09 -14.39
C ALA A 89 1.45 -3.75 -15.42
N GLN A 90 2.02 -2.53 -15.38
CA GLN A 90 3.06 -2.11 -16.33
C GLN A 90 4.26 -3.09 -16.41
N PRO A 91 4.86 -3.55 -15.30
CA PRO A 91 5.98 -4.50 -15.33
C PRO A 91 5.59 -5.88 -15.87
N LEU A 92 4.30 -6.22 -15.87
CA LEU A 92 3.78 -7.48 -16.46
C LEU A 92 3.63 -7.37 -17.99
N GLY A 93 4.03 -6.23 -18.55
CA GLY A 93 4.24 -6.07 -19.97
C GLY A 93 3.09 -5.43 -20.71
N ILE A 94 2.37 -4.43 -20.15
CA ILE A 94 1.47 -3.55 -20.93
C ILE A 94 2.32 -2.82 -21.98
N THR A 95 2.61 -3.52 -23.07
CA THR A 95 3.32 -2.98 -24.22
C THR A 95 2.29 -2.26 -25.07
N GLY A 96 2.58 -1.05 -25.54
CA GLY A 96 1.68 -0.28 -26.41
C GLY A 96 1.42 -0.91 -27.80
N SER A 97 1.66 -2.22 -27.96
CA SER A 97 1.26 -3.00 -29.13
C SER A 97 -0.20 -3.46 -28.99
N ALA A 98 -0.84 -3.83 -30.09
CA ALA A 98 -2.25 -4.25 -30.17
C ALA A 98 -2.52 -5.64 -29.52
N THR A 99 -1.95 -5.91 -28.35
CA THR A 99 -2.10 -7.18 -27.63
C THR A 99 -3.09 -7.01 -26.48
N SER A 100 -4.06 -7.94 -26.41
CA SER A 100 -4.96 -8.07 -25.26
C SER A 100 -4.21 -8.70 -24.11
N GLN A 101 -4.35 -8.13 -22.91
CA GLN A 101 -3.74 -8.65 -21.70
C GLN A 101 -4.81 -9.02 -20.69
N SER A 102 -4.66 -10.19 -20.10
CA SER A 102 -5.63 -10.73 -19.17
C SER A 102 -5.00 -10.97 -17.82
N TYR A 103 -5.59 -10.37 -16.80
CA TYR A 103 -5.18 -10.47 -15.42
C TYR A 103 -6.27 -11.13 -14.59
N ARG A 104 -5.84 -11.75 -13.50
CA ARG A 104 -6.68 -12.16 -12.38
C ARG A 104 -6.33 -11.28 -11.19
N VAL A 105 -7.35 -10.71 -10.57
CA VAL A 105 -7.22 -9.79 -9.44
C VAL A 105 -8.01 -10.35 -8.26
N LEU A 106 -7.36 -10.52 -7.11
CA LEU A 106 -8.04 -10.80 -5.85
C LEU A 106 -8.07 -9.50 -5.03
N LEU A 107 -9.25 -9.10 -4.59
CA LEU A 107 -9.47 -7.90 -3.78
C LEU A 107 -9.97 -8.32 -2.41
N ALA A 108 -9.42 -7.73 -1.34
CA ALA A 108 -10.07 -7.71 -0.04
C ALA A 108 -10.78 -6.38 0.13
N VAL A 109 -12.09 -6.43 0.37
CA VAL A 109 -12.97 -5.26 0.48
C VAL A 109 -13.55 -5.24 1.90
N PRO A 110 -13.46 -4.14 2.63
CA PRO A 110 -13.93 -4.07 4.00
C PRO A 110 -15.46 -4.16 4.01
N THR A 111 -16.03 -4.89 4.97
CA THR A 111 -17.50 -4.97 5.18
C THR A 111 -17.96 -4.12 6.35
N THR A 112 -17.02 -3.53 7.08
CA THR A 112 -17.27 -2.62 8.20
C THR A 112 -16.50 -1.32 8.02
N ALA A 113 -17.11 -0.21 8.41
CA ALA A 113 -16.43 1.07 8.47
C ALA A 113 -15.45 1.12 9.66
N GLY A 114 -14.36 1.86 9.49
CA GLY A 114 -13.40 2.10 10.56
C GLY A 114 -12.17 2.87 10.09
N PHE A 115 -11.14 2.87 10.92
CA PHE A 115 -9.85 3.51 10.66
C PHE A 115 -8.73 2.49 10.76
N PHE A 116 -7.78 2.54 9.84
CA PHE A 116 -6.64 1.62 9.87
C PHE A 116 -5.80 1.80 11.12
N LEU A 117 -5.50 0.68 11.77
CA LEU A 117 -4.61 0.60 12.93
C LEU A 117 -3.14 0.76 12.59
N ARG A 118 -2.78 0.47 11.33
CA ARG A 118 -1.40 0.38 10.86
C ARG A 118 -1.33 0.74 9.38
N SER A 119 -0.21 1.32 8.98
CA SER A 119 0.19 1.45 7.58
C SER A 119 0.89 0.18 7.11
N ASN A 120 0.76 -0.17 5.83
CA ASN A 120 1.43 -1.31 5.19
C ASN A 120 1.24 -2.66 5.90
N CYS A 121 0.13 -2.83 6.63
CA CYS A 121 -0.04 -3.98 7.50
C CYS A 121 -0.29 -5.29 6.75
N PHE A 122 -0.70 -5.24 5.49
CA PHE A 122 -0.81 -6.42 4.66
C PHE A 122 0.53 -6.76 4.03
N GLN A 123 1.26 -5.76 3.50
CA GLN A 123 2.61 -5.95 2.94
C GLN A 123 3.53 -6.70 3.93
N GLU A 124 3.52 -6.32 5.21
CA GLU A 124 4.29 -6.99 6.26
C GLU A 124 3.90 -8.47 6.47
N ARG A 125 2.63 -8.82 6.24
CA ARG A 125 2.10 -10.18 6.41
C ARG A 125 2.41 -11.10 5.24
N PHE A 126 2.68 -10.55 4.06
CA PHE A 126 2.98 -11.32 2.84
C PHE A 126 4.44 -11.20 2.41
N VAL A 127 5.34 -10.78 3.32
CA VAL A 127 6.78 -10.82 3.07
C VAL A 127 7.21 -12.25 2.68
N GLY A 128 7.88 -12.37 1.55
CA GLY A 128 8.35 -13.65 1.01
C GLY A 128 7.37 -14.37 0.06
N CYS A 129 6.10 -13.95 -0.01
CA CYS A 129 5.07 -14.57 -0.86
C CYS A 129 5.10 -14.06 -2.31
N LYS A 130 6.26 -14.18 -2.98
CA LYS A 130 6.46 -13.65 -4.35
C LYS A 130 5.65 -14.40 -5.42
N ASP A 131 5.23 -15.61 -5.13
CA ASP A 131 4.44 -16.50 -5.98
C ASP A 131 2.92 -16.18 -5.96
N PHE A 132 2.50 -15.16 -5.19
CA PHE A 132 1.10 -14.75 -5.11
C PHE A 132 0.72 -13.69 -6.15
N GLY A 133 1.70 -13.04 -6.77
CA GLY A 133 1.52 -11.94 -7.70
C GLY A 133 2.01 -10.61 -7.12
N ILE A 134 1.59 -9.51 -7.74
CA ILE A 134 1.92 -8.16 -7.30
C ILE A 134 0.92 -7.74 -6.23
N LEU A 135 1.42 -7.45 -5.03
CA LEU A 135 0.62 -6.95 -3.91
C LEU A 135 0.50 -5.43 -3.99
N ILE A 136 -0.72 -4.91 -3.81
CA ILE A 136 -0.98 -3.50 -3.54
C ILE A 136 -1.61 -3.40 -2.16
N ASP A 137 -0.93 -2.73 -1.24
CA ASP A 137 -1.41 -2.45 0.10
C ASP A 137 -1.93 -1.01 0.17
N ARG A 138 -3.19 -0.84 0.60
CA ARG A 138 -3.82 0.48 0.73
C ARG A 138 -4.03 0.90 2.18
N SER A 139 -3.52 0.13 3.13
CA SER A 139 -3.56 0.45 4.56
C SER A 139 -2.62 1.60 4.88
N ALA A 140 -3.17 2.62 5.54
CA ALA A 140 -2.44 3.77 6.02
C ALA A 140 -3.00 4.17 7.38
N PHE A 141 -2.16 4.28 8.40
CA PHE A 141 -2.58 4.58 9.77
C PHE A 141 -3.56 5.75 9.84
N GLY A 142 -4.68 5.54 10.53
CA GLY A 142 -5.71 6.56 10.72
C GLY A 142 -6.51 6.93 9.47
N LYS A 143 -6.20 6.36 8.30
CA LYS A 143 -7.03 6.54 7.09
C LYS A 143 -8.35 5.78 7.28
N PRO A 144 -9.50 6.37 6.91
CA PRO A 144 -10.77 5.67 6.98
C PRO A 144 -10.86 4.57 5.91
N ALA A 145 -11.49 3.46 6.27
CA ALA A 145 -11.97 2.42 5.37
C ALA A 145 -13.50 2.38 5.47
N GLN A 146 -14.18 2.21 4.34
CA GLN A 146 -15.64 2.21 4.26
C GLN A 146 -16.10 0.99 3.46
N PRO A 147 -17.21 0.35 3.85
CA PRO A 147 -17.83 -0.69 3.05
C PRO A 147 -18.20 -0.15 1.66
N VAL A 148 -17.99 -0.98 0.66
CA VAL A 148 -18.40 -0.66 -0.71
C VAL A 148 -19.82 -1.19 -0.91
N ALA A 149 -20.77 -0.31 -1.22
CA ALA A 149 -22.18 -0.66 -1.44
C ALA A 149 -22.46 -1.30 -2.81
N GLU A 150 -21.41 -1.62 -3.58
CA GLU A 150 -21.42 -2.19 -4.95
C GLU A 150 -22.30 -1.46 -5.98
N THR A 151 -21.67 -0.60 -6.80
CA THR A 151 -22.30 -0.14 -8.06
C THR A 151 -21.34 -0.04 -9.26
N SER A 152 -20.01 -0.04 -9.06
CA SER A 152 -19.04 -0.03 -10.17
C SER A 152 -17.68 -0.65 -9.80
N LEU A 153 -16.91 -1.07 -10.82
CA LEU A 153 -15.53 -1.57 -10.65
C LEU A 153 -14.62 -0.54 -9.97
N GLY A 154 -14.72 0.74 -10.35
CA GLY A 154 -13.93 1.81 -9.77
C GLY A 154 -14.13 1.91 -8.25
N GLN A 155 -15.37 1.85 -7.78
CA GLN A 155 -15.67 1.83 -6.35
C GLN A 155 -15.12 0.58 -5.64
N LEU A 156 -15.19 -0.58 -6.29
CA LEU A 156 -14.66 -1.84 -5.74
C LEU A 156 -13.13 -1.77 -5.59
N LEU A 157 -12.42 -1.27 -6.61
CA LEU A 157 -10.98 -1.06 -6.57
C LEU A 157 -10.59 0.04 -5.57
N ASP A 158 -11.34 1.16 -5.54
CA ASP A 158 -11.09 2.28 -4.63
C ASP A 158 -11.27 1.90 -3.16
N GLY A 159 -12.31 1.11 -2.86
CA GLY A 159 -12.60 0.63 -1.52
C GLY A 159 -11.82 -0.63 -1.11
N SER A 160 -11.12 -1.30 -2.03
CA SER A 160 -10.27 -2.43 -1.68
C SER A 160 -9.09 -2.00 -0.80
N VAL A 161 -8.80 -2.81 0.21
CA VAL A 161 -7.72 -2.55 1.18
C VAL A 161 -6.44 -3.33 0.86
N LEU A 162 -6.60 -4.45 0.15
CA LEU A 162 -5.55 -5.33 -0.31
C LEU A 162 -5.92 -5.82 -1.71
N VAL A 163 -4.94 -5.78 -2.62
CA VAL A 163 -5.08 -6.28 -3.99
C VAL A 163 -3.91 -7.21 -4.31
N PHE A 164 -4.21 -8.37 -4.89
CA PHE A 164 -3.24 -9.20 -5.59
C PHE A 164 -3.54 -9.18 -7.08
N LEU A 165 -2.59 -8.67 -7.87
CA LEU A 165 -2.63 -8.66 -9.32
C LEU A 165 -1.77 -9.81 -9.88
N ARG A 166 -2.36 -10.62 -10.75
CA ARG A 166 -1.73 -11.80 -11.35
C ARG A 166 -1.91 -11.80 -12.86
N SER A 167 -0.84 -11.94 -13.64
CA SER A 167 -0.96 -12.21 -15.07
C SER A 167 -1.46 -13.65 -15.28
N LYS A 168 -2.47 -13.86 -16.14
CA LYS A 168 -2.94 -15.20 -16.48
C LYS A 168 -1.90 -16.03 -17.25
N GLN A 169 -0.89 -15.37 -17.81
CA GLN A 169 0.17 -16.01 -18.60
C GLN A 169 1.37 -16.42 -17.73
N GLN A 170 1.39 -16.04 -16.45
CA GLN A 170 2.51 -16.31 -15.57
C GLN A 170 2.40 -17.70 -14.92
N ALA A 171 3.24 -18.63 -15.37
CA ALA A 171 3.21 -20.03 -14.94
C ALA A 171 3.79 -20.29 -13.53
N SER A 172 4.54 -19.35 -12.95
CA SER A 172 5.22 -19.54 -11.65
C SER A 172 4.36 -19.22 -10.42
N LEU A 173 3.10 -18.83 -10.60
CA LEU A 173 2.22 -18.44 -9.51
C LEU A 173 1.58 -19.66 -8.85
N CYS A 174 1.32 -19.57 -7.54
CA CYS A 174 0.59 -20.59 -6.78
C CYS A 174 -0.85 -20.78 -7.29
N TYR A 175 -1.52 -21.86 -6.92
CA TYR A 175 -2.94 -22.03 -7.26
C TYR A 175 -3.82 -20.95 -6.60
N GLU A 176 -4.92 -20.59 -7.27
CA GLU A 176 -5.85 -19.55 -6.77
C GLU A 176 -6.47 -19.93 -5.42
N ALA A 177 -6.81 -21.20 -5.23
CA ALA A 177 -7.30 -21.71 -3.95
C ALA A 177 -6.28 -21.50 -2.82
N THR A 178 -4.99 -21.76 -3.09
CA THR A 178 -3.90 -21.54 -2.12
C THR A 178 -3.76 -20.05 -1.78
N LEU A 179 -3.84 -19.16 -2.77
CA LEU A 179 -3.83 -17.72 -2.52
C LEU A 179 -4.98 -17.29 -1.60
N ILE A 180 -6.20 -17.74 -1.90
CA ILE A 180 -7.39 -17.40 -1.10
C ILE A 180 -7.23 -17.90 0.35
N GLU A 181 -6.78 -19.14 0.53
CA GLU A 181 -6.54 -19.72 1.85
C GLU A 181 -5.48 -18.96 2.65
N GLU A 182 -4.36 -18.60 2.01
CA GLU A 182 -3.28 -17.84 2.64
C GLU A 182 -3.72 -16.40 2.96
N VAL A 183 -4.53 -15.79 2.10
CA VAL A 183 -5.13 -14.48 2.38
C VAL A 183 -6.01 -14.58 3.61
N ASP A 184 -6.96 -15.52 3.65
CA ASP A 184 -7.83 -15.71 4.80
C ASP A 184 -7.06 -16.02 6.09
N ALA A 185 -5.96 -16.78 6.01
CA ALA A 185 -5.12 -17.08 7.17
C ALA A 185 -4.36 -15.84 7.70
N ARG A 186 -3.90 -14.96 6.81
CA ARG A 186 -2.99 -13.86 7.16
C ARG A 186 -3.69 -12.54 7.48
N ILE A 187 -4.86 -12.27 6.90
CA ILE A 187 -5.59 -11.01 7.14
C ILE A 187 -6.61 -11.10 8.28
N ASN A 188 -6.75 -12.27 8.91
CA ASN A 188 -7.58 -12.49 10.08
C ASN A 188 -6.95 -11.91 11.37
N PHE A 189 -6.77 -10.60 11.40
CA PHE A 189 -6.34 -9.83 12.56
C PHE A 189 -7.14 -8.52 12.63
N GLN A 190 -7.03 -7.79 13.73
CA GLN A 190 -7.67 -6.49 13.83
C GLN A 190 -6.84 -5.44 13.07
N TRP A 191 -7.30 -5.05 11.88
CA TRP A 191 -6.69 -3.98 11.07
C TRP A 191 -7.52 -2.68 11.02
N LEU A 192 -8.78 -2.70 11.50
CA LEU A 192 -9.61 -1.51 11.70
C LEU A 192 -9.95 -1.26 13.18
N LEU A 193 -9.99 0.01 13.55
CA LEU A 193 -10.65 0.53 14.75
C LEU A 193 -11.96 1.21 14.39
N LYS A 194 -12.91 1.18 15.32
CA LYS A 194 -14.15 1.93 15.20
C LYS A 194 -13.90 3.44 15.25
N ASP A 195 -13.05 3.86 16.18
CA ASP A 195 -12.73 5.26 16.43
C ASP A 195 -11.36 5.61 15.84
N GLN A 196 -11.16 6.89 15.54
CA GLN A 196 -9.89 7.36 14.98
C GLN A 196 -8.74 7.08 15.96
N PRO A 197 -7.68 6.38 15.54
CA PRO A 197 -6.56 6.11 16.43
C PRO A 197 -5.85 7.40 16.80
N HIS A 198 -5.52 7.53 18.09
CA HIS A 198 -4.73 8.66 18.57
C HIS A 198 -3.27 8.44 18.22
N GLN A 199 -2.67 9.43 17.54
CA GLN A 199 -1.24 9.42 17.28
C GLN A 199 -0.46 9.53 18.59
N LYS A 200 0.58 8.72 18.75
CA LYS A 200 1.51 8.78 19.88
C LYS A 200 2.87 9.27 19.41
N THR A 201 3.63 9.85 20.32
CA THR A 201 5.01 10.27 20.06
C THR A 201 5.94 9.49 20.98
N LEU A 202 7.00 8.94 20.40
CA LEU A 202 8.06 8.20 21.05
C LEU A 202 9.31 9.08 21.11
N ALA A 203 9.80 9.36 22.32
CA ALA A 203 11.14 9.91 22.52
C ALA A 203 12.15 8.76 22.56
N LEU A 204 13.13 8.78 21.65
CA LEU A 204 14.25 7.83 21.62
C LEU A 204 15.52 8.56 22.06
N VAL A 205 16.04 8.20 23.23
CA VAL A 205 17.29 8.73 23.79
C VAL A 205 18.44 7.83 23.36
N ASP A 206 19.55 8.43 22.93
CA ASP A 206 20.71 7.73 22.35
C ASP A 206 20.33 7.03 21.03
N GLY A 207 20.43 7.77 19.92
CA GLY A 207 20.08 7.31 18.57
C GLY A 207 20.92 6.15 18.03
N HIS A 208 21.81 5.61 18.87
CA HIS A 208 22.69 4.44 18.73
C HIS A 208 23.55 4.42 17.45
N LEU A 209 24.74 3.83 17.56
CA LEU A 209 25.71 3.81 16.45
C LEU A 209 25.37 2.83 15.31
N ASN A 210 24.34 2.00 15.44
CA ASN A 210 24.02 0.96 14.46
C ASN A 210 22.58 1.08 13.91
N LEU A 211 22.46 1.75 12.77
CA LEU A 211 21.19 1.89 12.05
C LEU A 211 20.52 0.55 11.76
N GLU A 212 21.27 -0.47 11.35
CA GLU A 212 20.72 -1.77 10.94
C GLU A 212 19.92 -2.44 12.08
N SER A 213 20.39 -2.29 13.32
CA SER A 213 19.70 -2.85 14.50
C SER A 213 18.39 -2.11 14.83
N TYR A 214 18.25 -0.85 14.43
CA TYR A 214 17.10 0.00 14.77
C TYR A 214 16.14 0.25 13.62
N LEU A 215 16.47 -0.14 12.38
CA LEU A 215 15.55 -0.04 11.25
C LEU A 215 14.20 -0.69 11.53
N GLY A 216 14.19 -1.82 12.24
CA GLY A 216 12.95 -2.47 12.69
C GLY A 216 12.10 -1.59 13.60
N LEU A 217 12.72 -0.83 14.51
CA LEU A 217 12.03 0.11 15.40
C LEU A 217 11.42 1.28 14.61
N TYR A 218 12.19 1.93 13.74
CA TYR A 218 11.70 3.05 12.92
C TYR A 218 10.56 2.62 12.00
N ASN A 219 10.71 1.46 11.34
CA ASN A 219 9.67 0.91 10.47
C ASN A 219 8.40 0.57 11.26
N SER A 220 8.54 -0.04 12.44
CA SER A 220 7.40 -0.36 13.32
C SER A 220 6.69 0.90 13.82
N ALA A 221 7.45 1.91 14.25
CA ALA A 221 6.88 3.18 14.71
C ALA A 221 6.09 3.84 13.57
N LYS A 222 6.67 3.95 12.38
CA LYS A 222 5.99 4.49 11.20
C LYS A 222 4.74 3.69 10.82
N ALA A 223 4.81 2.36 10.85
CA ALA A 223 3.67 1.48 10.57
C ALA A 223 2.54 1.72 11.60
N LEU A 224 2.87 1.90 12.87
CA LEU A 224 1.92 2.20 13.95
C LEU A 224 1.48 3.67 14.00
N GLY A 225 1.93 4.50 13.06
CA GLY A 225 1.66 5.94 13.07
C GLY A 225 2.31 6.69 14.24
N VAL A 226 3.26 6.08 14.95
CA VAL A 226 3.98 6.69 16.07
C VAL A 226 5.01 7.67 15.51
N LYS A 227 4.96 8.91 16.00
CA LYS A 227 6.01 9.90 15.73
C LYS A 227 7.27 9.55 16.50
N VAL A 228 8.43 9.60 15.87
CA VAL A 228 9.71 9.35 16.53
C VAL A 228 10.46 10.65 16.70
N VAL A 229 10.82 11.00 17.93
CA VAL A 229 11.67 12.16 18.23
C VAL A 229 12.96 11.67 18.84
N LEU A 230 14.08 12.07 18.25
CA LEU A 230 15.41 11.67 18.69
C LEU A 230 15.97 12.68 19.69
N LEU A 231 16.48 12.19 20.81
CA LEU A 231 17.21 12.97 21.81
C LEU A 231 18.65 12.49 21.83
N ASP A 232 19.56 13.31 21.33
CA ASP A 232 20.97 12.94 21.22
C ASP A 232 21.88 14.18 21.22
N ARG A 233 23.20 13.98 21.26
CA ARG A 233 24.18 15.04 21.24
C ARG A 233 24.09 15.85 19.95
N LYS A 234 24.49 17.11 20.00
CA LYS A 234 24.59 17.93 18.78
C LYS A 234 25.52 17.26 17.75
N ASP A 235 25.17 17.42 16.46
CA ASP A 235 25.96 16.94 15.32
C ASP A 235 26.08 15.39 15.24
N HIS A 236 25.11 14.66 15.82
CA HIS A 236 25.00 13.21 15.64
C HIS A 236 24.78 12.85 14.17
N TRP A 237 25.39 11.76 13.69
CA TRP A 237 25.37 11.38 12.26
C TRP A 237 23.96 11.23 11.67
N ILE A 238 22.98 10.87 12.50
CA ILE A 238 21.58 10.70 12.09
C ILE A 238 20.90 12.02 11.66
N THR A 239 21.51 13.17 11.95
CA THR A 239 21.02 14.47 11.48
C THR A 239 21.34 14.73 10.00
N ASP A 240 22.10 13.86 9.35
CA ASP A 240 22.30 13.95 7.90
C ASP A 240 20.95 13.87 7.16
N PRO A 241 20.70 14.73 6.14
CA PRO A 241 19.43 14.75 5.39
C PRO A 241 19.01 13.39 4.82
N SER A 242 19.96 12.51 4.50
CA SER A 242 19.68 11.16 3.99
C SER A 242 18.90 10.30 5.00
N PHE A 243 19.03 10.56 6.31
CA PHE A 243 18.35 9.83 7.38
C PHE A 243 17.11 10.53 7.93
N ARG A 244 16.77 11.72 7.43
CA ARG A 244 15.65 12.53 7.94
C ARG A 244 14.29 11.81 7.89
N HIS A 245 14.15 10.83 7.02
CA HIS A 245 12.95 10.01 6.85
C HIS A 245 12.71 8.99 7.99
N LEU A 246 13.68 8.80 8.89
CA LEU A 246 13.59 7.83 10.00
C LEU A 246 12.88 8.39 11.23
N TYR A 247 12.92 9.71 11.44
CA TYR A 247 12.35 10.38 12.61
C TYR A 247 11.49 11.57 12.19
N ASP A 248 10.67 12.05 13.11
CA ASP A 248 9.80 13.21 12.93
C ASP A 248 10.45 14.50 13.44
N ASP A 249 11.24 14.42 14.53
CA ASP A 249 11.95 15.57 15.10
C ASP A 249 13.27 15.17 15.79
N TYR A 250 14.14 16.15 16.03
CA TYR A 250 15.44 15.95 16.67
C TYR A 250 15.70 17.04 17.71
N ILE A 251 15.98 16.63 18.95
CA ILE A 251 16.29 17.51 20.07
C ILE A 251 17.72 17.25 20.50
N ALA A 252 18.58 18.24 20.31
CA ALA A 252 19.94 18.17 20.80
C ALA A 252 19.96 18.34 22.33
N ILE A 253 20.49 17.35 23.07
CA ILE A 253 20.71 17.44 24.52
C ILE A 253 22.17 17.16 24.86
N ASP A 254 22.60 17.56 26.05
CA ASP A 254 23.88 17.12 26.59
C ASP A 254 23.77 15.66 27.06
N MET A 255 24.50 14.78 26.36
CA MET A 255 24.52 13.32 26.57
C MET A 255 25.60 12.87 27.57
N THR A 256 26.18 13.79 28.35
CA THR A 256 27.14 13.43 29.40
C THR A 256 26.46 12.49 30.43
N PRO A 257 27.00 11.28 30.70
CA PRO A 257 26.38 10.34 31.63
C PRO A 257 26.77 10.68 33.09
N ASP A 258 26.26 11.81 33.58
CA ASP A 258 26.40 12.27 34.97
C ASP A 258 25.09 12.12 35.76
N GLU A 259 25.10 12.52 37.04
CA GLU A 259 23.94 12.43 37.92
C GLU A 259 22.73 13.24 37.41
N GLU A 260 22.92 14.25 36.56
CA GLU A 260 21.88 15.14 36.03
C GLU A 260 21.33 14.70 34.67
N PHE A 261 21.85 13.60 34.07
CA PHE A 261 21.44 13.18 32.73
C PHE A 261 19.93 12.92 32.62
N HIS A 262 19.34 12.30 33.63
CA HIS A 262 17.90 12.04 33.69
C HIS A 262 17.08 13.33 33.77
N VAL A 263 17.59 14.39 34.41
CA VAL A 263 16.96 15.71 34.48
C VAL A 263 16.94 16.34 33.10
N ARG A 264 18.06 16.30 32.36
CA ARG A 264 18.16 16.81 30.99
C ARG A 264 17.17 16.13 30.04
N ILE A 265 17.01 14.81 30.14
CA ILE A 265 15.99 14.07 29.37
C ILE A 265 14.58 14.54 29.76
N ALA A 266 14.29 14.60 31.07
CA ALA A 266 12.97 15.00 31.56
C ALA A 266 12.59 16.40 31.09
N GLU A 267 13.53 17.35 31.12
CA GLU A 267 13.32 18.72 30.63
C GLU A 267 13.03 18.76 29.13
N ALA A 268 13.76 17.97 28.33
CA ALA A 268 13.55 17.89 26.89
C ALA A 268 12.16 17.35 26.53
N VAL A 269 11.67 16.33 27.26
CA VAL A 269 10.35 15.72 26.97
C VAL A 269 9.17 16.46 27.62
N ARG A 270 9.40 17.28 28.66
CA ARG A 270 8.34 17.94 29.45
C ARG A 270 7.39 18.79 28.61
N HIS A 271 7.88 19.31 27.48
CA HIS A 271 7.09 20.15 26.58
C HIS A 271 6.29 19.35 25.53
N MET A 272 6.29 18.03 25.61
CA MET A 272 5.74 17.14 24.60
C MET A 272 4.84 16.07 25.23
N ASP A 273 3.64 15.85 24.67
CA ASP A 273 2.76 14.73 25.04
C ASP A 273 3.34 13.39 24.52
N MET A 274 4.41 12.92 25.15
CA MET A 274 5.23 11.77 24.70
C MET A 274 5.07 10.53 25.58
N LEU A 275 5.17 9.35 24.95
CA LEU A 275 5.61 8.12 25.61
C LEU A 275 7.13 8.08 25.58
N MET A 276 7.78 7.91 26.74
CA MET A 276 9.21 7.63 26.80
C MET A 276 9.45 6.13 26.66
N ALA A 277 10.32 5.72 25.73
CA ALA A 277 10.93 4.41 25.78
C ALA A 277 12.44 4.58 25.94
N PHE A 278 12.99 3.87 26.93
CA PHE A 278 14.42 3.69 27.07
C PHE A 278 14.79 2.41 26.31
N VAL A 279 15.71 2.52 25.35
CA VAL A 279 16.36 1.33 24.79
C VAL A 279 17.74 1.30 25.44
N ALA A 280 17.89 0.40 26.42
CA ALA A 280 19.13 0.19 27.16
C ALA A 280 20.03 -0.83 26.44
#